data_AF-A0A3P1Z4I1-F1
#
_entry.id   AF-A0A3P1Z4I1-F1
#
_cell.length_a   1.000
_cell.length_b   1.000
_cell.length_c   1.000
_cell.angle_alpha   90.00
_cell.angle_beta   90.00
_cell.angle_gamma   90.00
#
_symmetry.space_group_name_H-M   'P 1'
#
loop_
_entity.id
_entity.type
_entity.pdbx_description
1 polymer ?
#
loop_
_entity_poly.entity_id
_entity_poly.type
_entity_poly.pdbx_seq_one_letter_code
_entity_poly.pdbx_strand_id
1 'polypeptide(L)'
;MENTDFDKLDSQDINTIQTDSNVSSNDTLPTPPQKKKRKLWISFFLLFVLGVGGGVLYYFYEQENEASAYRILENNENIEDYETFLQKYPHSDRAEQVKERLTTLRAMYAEWQRLSKSEYAKDFERFIKNYPNSILVKQCEVKIDSLDWIEAVMANTPEAIERYLQKHPEGRYLAEASAAQEAMRTNKVDDSEISLIAATLERFFQAYANNDDASLCTCITPVMTKFLTKSNVTKAEVVDIVARTYSEYIRNCSFVLNNDYVCTKSTAEDGTIRYKVNFTVDQHIDRDNEGKIFGSYTAHAELTEQFKLSSLELNEVSRKEKSDSAYE
;
A
#
# COMPACT_ATOMS: atom_id res chain seq x y z
N MET A 1 -48.34 -12.29 38.20
CA MET A 1 -47.41 -13.25 37.58
C MET A 1 -46.65 -12.54 36.44
N GLU A 2 -45.83 -11.50 36.66
CA GLU A 2 -44.91 -11.14 37.78
C GLU A 2 -43.45 -11.49 37.48
N ASN A 3 -42.78 -10.49 36.90
CA ASN A 3 -41.49 -9.95 37.33
C ASN A 3 -40.20 -10.82 37.34
N THR A 4 -39.19 -10.32 36.60
CA THR A 4 -37.76 -10.14 37.00
C THR A 4 -36.92 -11.34 37.49
N ASP A 5 -35.59 -11.36 37.38
CA ASP A 5 -34.58 -10.67 36.55
C ASP A 5 -33.23 -11.42 36.78
N PHE A 6 -32.14 -11.01 36.12
CA PHE A 6 -30.70 -11.14 36.52
C PHE A 6 -30.23 -12.35 37.38
N ASP A 7 -29.20 -13.09 36.94
CA ASP A 7 -27.76 -12.81 37.23
C ASP A 7 -26.87 -14.06 37.06
N LYS A 8 -25.54 -13.89 37.19
CA LYS A 8 -24.52 -14.93 37.37
C LYS A 8 -24.42 -15.36 38.84
N LEU A 9 -23.92 -16.57 39.07
CA LEU A 9 -22.82 -17.00 39.99
C LEU A 9 -22.58 -18.49 39.63
N ASP A 10 -21.38 -19.05 39.46
CA ASP A 10 -20.12 -19.00 40.22
C ASP A 10 -20.10 -19.93 41.45
N SER A 11 -18.94 -20.56 41.69
CA SER A 11 -18.60 -21.45 42.81
C SER A 11 -19.40 -22.76 42.92
N GLN A 12 -18.96 -23.83 43.60
CA GLN A 12 -17.64 -24.42 43.92
C GLN A 12 -17.92 -25.88 44.38
N ASP A 13 -16.91 -26.60 44.88
CA ASP A 13 -17.05 -27.68 45.88
C ASP A 13 -17.74 -29.02 45.52
N ILE A 14 -17.49 -30.14 46.24
CA ILE A 14 -16.23 -30.69 46.78
C ILE A 14 -16.47 -32.18 47.13
N ASN A 15 -15.40 -33.00 47.25
CA ASN A 15 -15.40 -34.37 47.83
C ASN A 15 -16.25 -35.46 47.11
N THR A 16 -16.19 -36.76 47.48
CA THR A 16 -15.07 -37.68 47.85
C THR A 16 -15.65 -39.09 47.95
N ILE A 17 -14.89 -40.13 47.55
CA ILE A 17 -15.10 -41.51 48.04
C ILE A 17 -13.75 -42.07 48.52
N GLN A 18 -13.67 -42.44 49.80
CA GLN A 18 -12.63 -43.30 50.37
C GLN A 18 -13.03 -44.77 50.28
N THR A 19 -12.03 -45.66 50.17
CA THR A 19 -11.66 -46.73 51.15
C THR A 19 -10.59 -47.59 50.46
N ASP A 20 -9.33 -47.71 50.90
CA ASP A 20 -8.74 -48.11 52.20
C ASP A 20 -8.47 -49.63 52.33
N SER A 21 -7.18 -50.01 52.18
CA SER A 21 -6.44 -51.15 52.79
C SER A 21 -5.21 -51.50 51.91
N ASN A 22 -3.96 -51.06 52.12
CA ASN A 22 -3.14 -50.60 53.27
C ASN A 22 -2.35 -51.69 54.04
N VAL A 23 -1.08 -51.88 53.64
CA VAL A 23 0.10 -52.21 54.48
C VAL A 23 1.32 -51.55 53.76
N SER A 24 1.92 -50.46 54.25
CA SER A 24 2.98 -50.35 55.30
C SER A 24 4.36 -50.93 54.88
N SER A 25 5.52 -50.29 55.11
CA SER A 25 5.87 -49.17 56.02
C SER A 25 7.11 -48.36 55.57
N ASN A 26 7.15 -47.05 55.87
CA ASN A 26 8.30 -46.22 56.36
C ASN A 26 9.63 -46.12 55.52
N ASP A 27 10.49 -45.10 55.56
CA ASP A 27 10.62 -43.73 56.18
C ASP A 27 11.82 -43.01 55.47
N THR A 28 12.20 -41.72 55.60
CA THR A 28 11.74 -40.48 56.30
C THR A 28 12.24 -39.23 55.50
N LEU A 29 11.96 -37.99 55.97
CA LEU A 29 12.61 -36.73 55.54
C LEU A 29 13.44 -36.09 56.68
N PRO A 30 14.44 -35.22 56.39
CA PRO A 30 14.27 -33.77 56.67
C PRO A 30 15.00 -32.81 55.70
N THR A 31 14.94 -31.48 55.96
CA THR A 31 15.02 -30.43 54.90
C THR A 31 16.03 -29.24 55.18
N PRO A 32 15.87 -27.94 54.80
CA PRO A 32 16.97 -27.05 54.30
C PRO A 32 17.38 -25.95 55.32
N PRO A 33 17.98 -24.75 55.02
CA PRO A 33 18.52 -24.16 53.76
C PRO A 33 19.86 -23.38 53.89
N GLN A 34 20.39 -22.77 52.80
CA GLN A 34 21.07 -21.44 52.82
C GLN A 34 21.13 -20.75 51.42
N LYS A 35 21.45 -19.44 51.35
CA LYS A 35 21.33 -18.58 50.14
C LYS A 35 22.65 -17.93 49.64
N LYS A 36 22.66 -17.56 48.34
CA LYS A 36 23.46 -16.50 47.66
C LYS A 36 25.01 -16.55 47.77
N LYS A 37 25.65 -16.85 46.62
CA LYS A 37 26.59 -15.90 45.94
C LYS A 37 26.69 -16.11 44.41
N ARG A 38 25.52 -16.30 43.78
CA ARG A 38 25.31 -16.46 42.33
C ARG A 38 25.65 -15.17 41.56
N LYS A 39 26.93 -14.98 41.17
CA LYS A 39 27.32 -14.15 39.99
C LYS A 39 28.78 -14.29 39.51
N LEU A 40 29.75 -14.63 40.36
CA LEU A 40 31.16 -14.76 39.90
C LEU A 40 31.50 -16.16 39.38
N TRP A 41 31.07 -17.20 40.10
CA TRP A 41 31.27 -18.60 39.69
C TRP A 41 30.50 -19.00 38.44
N ILE A 42 29.44 -18.28 38.04
CA ILE A 42 28.81 -18.53 36.73
C ILE A 42 29.70 -18.03 35.59
N SER A 43 30.47 -16.96 35.77
CA SER A 43 31.45 -16.54 34.74
C SER A 43 32.53 -17.60 34.59
N PHE A 44 33.18 -18.00 35.69
CA PHE A 44 34.22 -19.04 35.62
C PHE A 44 33.69 -20.42 35.25
N PHE A 45 32.48 -20.83 35.65
CA PHE A 45 31.91 -22.12 35.25
C PHE A 45 31.34 -22.09 33.82
N LEU A 46 30.88 -20.94 33.30
CA LEU A 46 30.51 -20.81 31.88
C LEU A 46 31.76 -20.73 30.99
N LEU A 47 32.82 -20.04 31.41
CA LEU A 47 34.09 -19.97 30.68
C LEU A 47 34.90 -21.27 30.83
N PHE A 48 34.74 -22.01 31.92
CA PHE A 48 35.22 -23.39 32.05
C PHE A 48 34.34 -24.37 31.28
N VAL A 49 33.00 -24.21 31.20
CA VAL A 49 32.15 -25.07 30.34
C VAL A 49 32.23 -24.69 28.86
N LEU A 50 32.70 -23.49 28.49
CA LEU A 50 33.05 -23.14 27.10
C LEU A 50 34.51 -23.46 26.77
N GLY A 51 35.44 -23.30 27.72
CA GLY A 51 36.86 -23.63 27.55
C GLY A 51 37.15 -25.13 27.67
N VAL A 52 36.40 -25.85 28.49
CA VAL A 52 36.36 -27.33 28.54
C VAL A 52 35.26 -27.87 27.64
N GLY A 53 34.20 -27.14 27.29
CA GLY A 53 33.27 -27.58 26.24
C GLY A 53 33.91 -27.55 24.86
N GLY A 54 34.38 -26.37 24.44
CA GLY A 54 35.21 -26.20 23.25
C GLY A 54 36.54 -26.96 23.35
N GLY A 55 37.14 -27.05 24.54
CA GLY A 55 38.39 -27.79 24.77
C GLY A 55 38.25 -29.31 24.82
N VAL A 56 37.10 -29.86 25.20
CA VAL A 56 36.79 -31.32 25.13
C VAL A 56 36.19 -31.69 23.79
N LEU A 57 35.50 -30.76 23.10
CA LEU A 57 35.34 -30.87 21.66
C LEU A 57 36.73 -30.97 21.02
N TYR A 58 37.64 -30.04 21.25
CA TYR A 58 39.02 -30.07 20.73
C TYR A 58 39.77 -31.38 21.10
N TYR A 59 39.72 -31.81 22.37
CA TYR A 59 40.35 -33.05 22.82
C TYR A 59 39.71 -34.34 22.27
N PHE A 60 38.44 -34.32 21.85
CA PHE A 60 37.82 -35.43 21.13
C PHE A 60 38.03 -35.32 19.60
N TYR A 61 38.13 -34.11 19.04
CA TYR A 61 38.58 -33.83 17.67
C TYR A 61 40.02 -34.30 17.40
N GLU A 62 40.83 -34.43 18.45
CA GLU A 62 42.17 -35.04 18.45
C GLU A 62 42.14 -36.52 17.98
N GLN A 63 40.98 -37.20 18.04
CA GLN A 63 40.81 -38.59 17.59
C GLN A 63 39.60 -38.81 16.66
N GLU A 64 39.44 -37.94 15.65
CA GLU A 64 38.45 -38.13 14.58
C GLU A 64 39.04 -38.63 13.25
N ASN A 65 38.37 -39.63 12.65
CA ASN A 65 38.64 -40.12 11.30
C ASN A 65 38.27 -39.06 10.24
N GLU A 66 38.99 -39.07 9.12
CA GLU A 66 38.70 -38.23 7.93
C GLU A 66 37.19 -38.22 7.54
N ALA A 67 36.51 -39.36 7.70
CA ALA A 67 35.10 -39.52 7.35
C ALA A 67 34.13 -38.68 8.21
N SER A 68 34.42 -38.38 9.48
CA SER A 68 33.58 -37.50 10.29
C SER A 68 33.89 -36.02 10.03
N ALA A 69 35.17 -35.67 9.90
CA ALA A 69 35.62 -34.35 9.47
C ALA A 69 35.01 -33.94 8.12
N TYR A 70 34.94 -34.86 7.15
CA TYR A 70 34.30 -34.62 5.86
C TYR A 70 32.77 -34.44 5.97
N ARG A 71 32.08 -35.21 6.82
CA ARG A 71 30.63 -35.10 7.02
C ARG A 71 30.19 -33.75 7.58
N ILE A 72 31.06 -33.05 8.31
CA ILE A 72 30.81 -31.69 8.78
C ILE A 72 30.73 -30.70 7.59
N LEU A 73 31.45 -30.97 6.49
CA LEU A 73 31.45 -30.11 5.30
C LEU A 73 30.20 -30.27 4.43
N GLU A 74 29.55 -31.45 4.45
CA GLU A 74 28.46 -31.80 3.51
C GLU A 74 27.31 -30.78 3.50
N ASN A 75 26.98 -30.19 4.66
CA ASN A 75 25.91 -29.21 4.84
C ASN A 75 26.41 -27.86 5.40
N ASN A 76 27.69 -27.52 5.18
CA ASN A 76 28.32 -26.31 5.74
C ASN A 76 28.86 -25.40 4.62
N GLU A 77 28.75 -24.09 4.79
CA GLU A 77 29.26 -23.04 3.89
C GLU A 77 30.44 -22.23 4.49
N ASN A 78 30.80 -22.47 5.77
CA ASN A 78 31.93 -21.80 6.41
C ASN A 78 33.27 -22.18 5.76
N ILE A 79 33.97 -21.17 5.24
CA ILE A 79 35.27 -21.30 4.56
C ILE A 79 36.34 -21.93 5.48
N GLU A 80 36.36 -21.58 6.77
CA GLU A 80 37.41 -21.99 7.73
C GLU A 80 37.43 -23.51 7.99
N ASP A 81 36.27 -24.16 7.98
CA ASP A 81 36.16 -25.62 8.20
C ASP A 81 36.79 -26.41 7.03
N TYR A 82 36.66 -25.91 5.80
CA TYR A 82 37.26 -26.52 4.60
C TYR A 82 38.77 -26.30 4.56
N GLU A 83 39.24 -25.11 4.95
CA GLU A 83 40.68 -24.82 5.07
C GLU A 83 41.32 -25.70 6.15
N THR A 84 40.65 -25.87 7.29
CA THR A 84 41.06 -26.76 8.39
C THR A 84 41.10 -28.23 7.94
N PHE A 85 40.09 -28.71 7.20
CA PHE A 85 40.11 -30.07 6.63
C PHE A 85 41.32 -30.28 5.71
N LEU A 86 41.60 -29.34 4.81
CA LEU A 86 42.70 -29.44 3.85
C LEU A 86 44.08 -29.34 4.53
N GLN A 87 44.18 -28.62 5.65
CA GLN A 87 45.39 -28.59 6.47
C GLN A 87 45.62 -29.90 7.24
N LYS A 88 44.55 -30.54 7.74
CA LYS A 88 44.63 -31.79 8.53
C LYS A 88 44.76 -33.04 7.65
N TYR A 89 44.18 -33.05 6.44
CA TYR A 89 44.16 -34.19 5.52
C TYR A 89 44.66 -33.83 4.09
N PRO A 90 45.89 -33.28 3.92
CA PRO A 90 46.38 -32.74 2.64
C PRO A 90 46.58 -33.79 1.52
N HIS A 91 46.53 -35.08 1.87
CA HIS A 91 46.69 -36.22 0.96
C HIS A 91 45.49 -37.18 0.98
N SER A 92 44.32 -36.73 1.47
CA SER A 92 43.06 -37.48 1.36
C SER A 92 42.62 -37.59 -0.10
N ASP A 93 42.03 -38.74 -0.48
CA ASP A 93 41.37 -38.93 -1.78
C ASP A 93 40.25 -37.92 -2.04
N ARG A 94 39.71 -37.30 -0.98
CA ARG A 94 38.66 -36.28 -1.01
C ARG A 94 39.22 -34.85 -1.08
N ALA A 95 40.53 -34.65 -0.94
CA ALA A 95 41.13 -33.32 -0.83
C ALA A 95 40.86 -32.45 -2.08
N GLU A 96 40.87 -33.01 -3.29
CA GLU A 96 40.53 -32.24 -4.50
C GLU A 96 39.05 -31.82 -4.54
N GLN A 97 38.13 -32.69 -4.12
CA GLN A 97 36.70 -32.36 -4.02
C GLN A 97 36.44 -31.26 -2.99
N VAL A 98 37.17 -31.28 -1.86
CA VAL A 98 37.10 -30.23 -0.83
C VAL A 98 37.70 -28.92 -1.33
N LYS A 99 38.80 -28.94 -2.10
CA LYS A 99 39.36 -27.74 -2.77
C LYS A 99 38.40 -27.14 -3.79
N GLU A 100 37.74 -27.96 -4.61
CA GLU A 100 36.75 -27.51 -5.59
C GLU A 100 35.54 -26.83 -4.91
N ARG A 101 34.98 -27.48 -3.87
CA ARG A 101 33.85 -26.93 -3.11
C ARG A 101 34.22 -25.65 -2.34
N LEU A 102 35.42 -25.59 -1.74
CA LEU A 102 35.99 -24.37 -1.14
C LEU A 102 36.16 -23.24 -2.17
N THR A 103 36.60 -23.57 -3.39
CA THR A 103 36.75 -22.58 -4.47
C THR A 103 35.38 -22.02 -4.90
N THR A 104 34.37 -22.89 -5.00
CA THR A 104 32.99 -22.49 -5.28
C THR A 104 32.40 -21.59 -4.18
N LEU A 105 32.61 -21.93 -2.90
CA LEU A 105 32.16 -21.10 -1.77
C LEU A 105 32.84 -19.72 -1.77
N ARG A 106 34.15 -19.66 -1.99
CA ARG A 106 34.90 -18.39 -2.11
C ARG A 106 34.39 -17.54 -3.28
N ALA A 107 34.10 -18.16 -4.42
CA ALA A 107 33.52 -17.47 -5.58
C ALA A 107 32.12 -16.91 -5.29
N MET A 108 31.26 -17.71 -4.65
CA MET A 108 29.91 -17.33 -4.22
C MET A 108 29.92 -16.13 -3.26
N TYR A 109 30.72 -16.17 -2.18
CA TYR A 109 30.79 -15.05 -1.24
C TYR A 109 31.40 -13.79 -1.88
N ALA A 110 32.37 -13.93 -2.78
CA ALA A 110 32.90 -12.81 -3.55
C ALA A 110 31.87 -12.22 -4.53
N GLU A 111 30.98 -13.03 -5.11
CA GLU A 111 29.85 -12.54 -5.91
C GLU A 111 28.83 -11.82 -5.01
N TRP A 112 28.40 -12.42 -3.90
CA TRP A 112 27.48 -11.83 -2.93
C TRP A 112 27.98 -10.47 -2.41
N GLN A 113 29.28 -10.34 -2.09
CA GLN A 113 29.87 -9.08 -1.64
C GLN A 113 29.68 -7.95 -2.67
N ARG A 114 29.83 -8.25 -3.97
CA ARG A 114 29.55 -7.29 -5.06
C ARG A 114 28.04 -7.04 -5.20
N LEU A 115 27.25 -8.11 -5.15
CA LEU A 115 25.81 -8.10 -5.37
C LEU A 115 25.02 -7.34 -4.30
N SER A 116 25.50 -7.37 -3.04
CA SER A 116 24.83 -6.80 -1.86
C SER A 116 24.43 -5.31 -1.99
N LYS A 117 25.04 -4.58 -2.93
CA LYS A 117 24.78 -3.17 -3.23
C LYS A 117 23.97 -2.94 -4.51
N SER A 118 23.52 -3.99 -5.20
CA SER A 118 22.73 -3.84 -6.43
C SER A 118 21.31 -3.35 -6.14
N GLU A 119 20.81 -2.56 -7.08
CA GLU A 119 19.45 -2.01 -7.12
C GLU A 119 18.57 -2.76 -8.13
N TYR A 120 19.08 -3.81 -8.79
CA TYR A 120 18.37 -4.56 -9.82
C TYR A 120 17.95 -5.96 -9.31
N ALA A 121 16.66 -6.27 -9.30
CA ALA A 121 16.15 -7.59 -8.88
C ALA A 121 16.81 -8.76 -9.66
N LYS A 122 17.04 -8.58 -10.96
CA LYS A 122 17.66 -9.57 -11.87
C LYS A 122 19.08 -10.01 -11.47
N ASP A 123 19.80 -9.19 -10.70
CA ASP A 123 21.11 -9.58 -10.16
C ASP A 123 20.97 -10.66 -9.08
N PHE A 124 19.98 -10.50 -8.20
CA PHE A 124 19.67 -11.46 -7.14
C PHE A 124 19.01 -12.73 -7.70
N GLU A 125 18.14 -12.60 -8.71
CA GLU A 125 17.56 -13.74 -9.45
C GLU A 125 18.66 -14.62 -10.09
N ARG A 126 19.68 -13.98 -10.69
CA ARG A 126 20.85 -14.69 -11.23
C ARG A 126 21.67 -15.40 -10.14
N PHE A 127 21.87 -14.76 -8.99
CA PHE A 127 22.59 -15.38 -7.88
C PHE A 127 21.86 -16.61 -7.32
N ILE A 128 20.54 -16.55 -7.14
CA ILE A 128 19.73 -17.71 -6.75
C ILE A 128 19.89 -18.85 -7.77
N LYS A 129 19.86 -18.53 -9.08
CA LYS A 129 20.08 -19.52 -10.14
C LYS A 129 21.48 -20.15 -10.12
N ASN A 130 22.51 -19.40 -9.75
CA ASN A 130 23.89 -19.89 -9.65
C ASN A 130 24.13 -20.73 -8.38
N TYR A 131 23.49 -20.37 -7.26
CA TYR A 131 23.74 -20.96 -5.93
C TYR A 131 22.43 -21.34 -5.21
N PRO A 132 21.57 -22.20 -5.80
CA PRO A 132 20.19 -22.42 -5.35
C PRO A 132 20.06 -23.08 -3.97
N ASN A 133 21.15 -23.64 -3.42
CA ASN A 133 21.18 -24.31 -2.12
C ASN A 133 21.83 -23.45 -1.01
N SER A 134 22.26 -22.21 -1.29
CA SER A 134 22.95 -21.38 -0.29
C SER A 134 22.00 -20.77 0.73
N ILE A 135 22.43 -20.65 1.99
CA ILE A 135 21.76 -19.87 3.04
C ILE A 135 21.45 -18.42 2.64
N LEU A 136 22.15 -17.88 1.63
CA LEU A 136 21.93 -16.52 1.12
C LEU A 136 20.68 -16.39 0.23
N VAL A 137 20.12 -17.48 -0.30
CA VAL A 137 18.95 -17.45 -1.20
C VAL A 137 17.77 -16.69 -0.58
N LYS A 138 17.48 -16.88 0.71
CA LYS A 138 16.36 -16.18 1.36
C LYS A 138 16.61 -14.67 1.53
N GLN A 139 17.87 -14.23 1.57
CA GLN A 139 18.22 -12.81 1.56
C GLN A 139 18.04 -12.20 0.16
N CYS A 140 18.39 -12.96 -0.89
CA CYS A 140 18.10 -12.58 -2.27
C CYS A 140 16.60 -12.44 -2.53
N GLU A 141 15.77 -13.40 -2.13
CA GLU A 141 14.30 -13.32 -2.26
C GLU A 141 13.72 -12.05 -1.61
N VAL A 142 14.10 -11.78 -0.35
CA VAL A 142 13.66 -10.59 0.39
C VAL A 142 14.10 -9.29 -0.28
N LYS A 143 15.28 -9.28 -0.93
CA LYS A 143 15.79 -8.13 -1.66
C LYS A 143 15.08 -7.95 -3.01
N ILE A 144 14.70 -9.04 -3.69
CA ILE A 144 13.90 -9.03 -4.92
C ILE A 144 12.52 -8.43 -4.65
N ASP A 145 11.77 -8.97 -3.67
CA ASP A 145 10.48 -8.44 -3.18
C ASP A 145 10.54 -6.93 -2.91
N SER A 146 11.56 -6.49 -2.17
CA SER A 146 11.75 -5.08 -1.82
C SER A 146 12.12 -4.18 -3.02
N LEU A 147 12.76 -4.71 -4.07
CA LEU A 147 13.12 -3.96 -5.28
C LEU A 147 11.96 -3.91 -6.29
N ASP A 148 11.26 -5.03 -6.50
CA ASP A 148 10.08 -5.08 -7.36
C ASP A 148 8.94 -4.18 -6.81
N TRP A 149 8.79 -4.08 -5.48
CA TRP A 149 7.87 -3.13 -4.85
C TRP A 149 8.25 -1.67 -5.13
N ILE A 150 9.54 -1.33 -5.01
CA ILE A 150 10.03 0.02 -5.32
C ILE A 150 9.79 0.36 -6.79
N GLU A 151 10.04 -0.58 -7.73
CA GLU A 151 9.75 -0.40 -9.15
C GLU A 151 8.24 -0.15 -9.38
N ALA A 152 7.37 -0.92 -8.73
CA ALA A 152 5.92 -0.77 -8.85
C ALA A 152 5.40 0.57 -8.31
N VAL A 153 5.90 1.02 -7.15
CA VAL A 153 5.56 2.33 -6.57
C VAL A 153 6.13 3.49 -7.39
N MET A 154 7.34 3.36 -7.93
CA MET A 154 7.93 4.40 -8.79
C MET A 154 7.24 4.53 -10.15
N ALA A 155 6.72 3.41 -10.69
CA ALA A 155 5.89 3.43 -11.90
C ALA A 155 4.50 4.04 -11.62
N ASN A 156 3.92 3.78 -10.45
CA ASN A 156 2.63 4.31 -10.00
C ASN A 156 1.47 4.08 -10.99
N THR A 157 1.43 2.91 -11.64
CA THR A 157 0.33 2.49 -12.53
C THR A 157 -0.36 1.22 -12.03
N PRO A 158 -1.65 1.00 -12.33
CA PRO A 158 -2.36 -0.20 -11.90
C PRO A 158 -1.68 -1.50 -12.36
N GLU A 159 -1.14 -1.51 -13.58
CA GLU A 159 -0.47 -2.67 -14.18
C GLU A 159 0.88 -2.95 -13.49
N ALA A 160 1.53 -1.93 -12.92
CA ALA A 160 2.79 -2.09 -12.19
C ALA A 160 2.55 -2.71 -10.80
N ILE A 161 1.54 -2.20 -10.08
CA ILE A 161 1.09 -2.76 -8.80
C ILE A 161 0.56 -4.20 -9.00
N GLU A 162 -0.21 -4.45 -10.06
CA GLU A 162 -0.70 -5.79 -10.40
C GLU A 162 0.46 -6.77 -10.69
N ARG A 163 1.47 -6.36 -11.46
CA ARG A 163 2.66 -7.21 -11.70
C ARG A 163 3.40 -7.54 -10.40
N TYR A 164 3.48 -6.62 -9.45
CA TYR A 164 4.05 -6.91 -8.12
C TYR A 164 3.20 -7.95 -7.37
N LEU A 165 1.88 -7.75 -7.28
CA LEU A 165 0.94 -8.68 -6.63
C LEU A 165 1.00 -10.09 -7.25
N GLN A 166 1.14 -10.20 -8.57
CA GLN A 166 1.28 -11.47 -9.28
C GLN A 166 2.64 -12.14 -9.07
N LYS A 167 3.74 -11.37 -8.95
CA LYS A 167 5.10 -11.89 -8.71
C LYS A 167 5.31 -12.30 -7.26
N HIS A 168 4.66 -11.62 -6.30
CA HIS A 168 4.86 -11.77 -4.86
C HIS A 168 3.53 -11.99 -4.10
N PRO A 169 2.83 -13.12 -4.32
CA PRO A 169 1.55 -13.41 -3.66
C PRO A 169 1.64 -13.60 -2.13
N GLU A 170 2.84 -13.86 -1.61
CA GLU A 170 3.17 -13.87 -0.17
C GLU A 170 4.25 -12.81 0.17
N GLY A 171 4.36 -11.75 -0.65
CA GLY A 171 5.34 -10.68 -0.50
C GLY A 171 5.12 -9.80 0.74
N ARG A 172 6.17 -9.12 1.20
CA ARG A 172 6.08 -8.24 2.38
C ARG A 172 5.04 -7.12 2.19
N TYR A 173 4.94 -6.58 0.99
CA TYR A 173 4.16 -5.37 0.69
C TYR A 173 2.79 -5.68 0.09
N LEU A 174 2.29 -6.91 0.27
CA LEU A 174 1.00 -7.37 -0.28
C LEU A 174 -0.18 -6.48 0.17
N ALA A 175 -0.15 -6.00 1.42
CA ALA A 175 -1.20 -5.13 1.96
C ALA A 175 -1.14 -3.72 1.36
N GLU A 176 0.05 -3.13 1.30
CA GLU A 176 0.30 -1.81 0.69
C GLU A 176 -0.01 -1.82 -0.81
N ALA A 177 0.35 -2.88 -1.53
CA ALA A 177 0.03 -3.06 -2.94
C ALA A 177 -1.47 -3.23 -3.17
N SER A 178 -2.17 -4.00 -2.33
CA SER A 178 -3.63 -4.14 -2.40
C SER A 178 -4.34 -2.81 -2.14
N ALA A 179 -3.87 -2.05 -1.14
CA ALA A 179 -4.40 -0.73 -0.83
C ALA A 179 -4.14 0.29 -1.95
N ALA A 180 -2.96 0.25 -2.57
CA ALA A 180 -2.62 1.10 -3.72
C ALA A 180 -3.50 0.76 -4.95
N GLN A 181 -3.70 -0.53 -5.24
CA GLN A 181 -4.56 -0.97 -6.34
C GLN A 181 -6.02 -0.53 -6.12
N GLU A 182 -6.56 -0.68 -4.91
CA GLU A 182 -7.90 -0.22 -4.57
C GLU A 182 -8.02 1.30 -4.65
N ALA A 183 -7.04 2.07 -4.15
CA ALA A 183 -7.04 3.53 -4.25
C ALA A 183 -6.99 4.02 -5.70
N MET A 184 -6.22 3.36 -6.58
CA MET A 184 -6.24 3.64 -8.02
C MET A 184 -7.60 3.31 -8.64
N ARG A 185 -8.24 2.20 -8.22
CA ARG A 185 -9.57 1.79 -8.69
C ARG A 185 -10.66 2.76 -8.25
N THR A 186 -10.64 3.25 -7.00
CA THR A 186 -11.66 4.18 -6.47
C THR A 186 -11.53 5.60 -7.03
N ASN A 187 -10.32 6.02 -7.43
CA ASN A 187 -10.08 7.34 -8.00
C ASN A 187 -10.26 7.39 -9.53
N LYS A 188 -10.41 6.25 -10.21
CA LYS A 188 -10.87 6.20 -11.59
C LYS A 188 -12.37 6.52 -11.64
N VAL A 189 -12.73 7.54 -12.42
CA VAL A 189 -14.12 7.78 -12.83
C VAL A 189 -14.49 6.74 -13.89
N ASP A 190 -15.64 6.09 -13.78
CA ASP A 190 -16.11 5.15 -14.80
C ASP A 190 -17.03 5.80 -15.85
N ASP A 191 -17.23 5.12 -16.98
CA ASP A 191 -17.98 5.66 -18.14
C ASP A 191 -19.47 5.92 -17.80
N SER A 192 -20.04 5.23 -16.80
CA SER A 192 -21.39 5.47 -16.31
C SER A 192 -21.47 6.68 -15.38
N GLU A 193 -20.45 6.89 -14.54
CA GLU A 193 -20.29 8.12 -13.76
C GLU A 193 -20.10 9.34 -14.67
N ILE A 194 -19.28 9.25 -15.73
CA ILE A 194 -19.14 10.30 -16.75
C ILE A 194 -20.49 10.58 -17.42
N SER A 195 -21.26 9.54 -17.76
CA SER A 195 -22.59 9.70 -18.36
C SER A 195 -23.59 10.40 -17.43
N LEU A 196 -23.56 10.11 -16.13
CA LEU A 196 -24.41 10.73 -15.11
C LEU A 196 -23.99 12.18 -14.79
N ILE A 197 -22.69 12.47 -14.83
CA ILE A 197 -22.13 13.82 -14.75
C ILE A 197 -22.61 14.66 -15.95
N ALA A 198 -22.41 14.17 -17.18
CA ALA A 198 -22.82 14.86 -18.40
C ALA A 198 -24.33 15.15 -18.40
N ALA A 199 -25.17 14.15 -18.16
CA ALA A 199 -26.63 14.30 -18.10
C ALA A 199 -27.11 15.21 -16.95
N THR A 200 -26.29 15.47 -15.93
CA THR A 200 -26.57 16.45 -14.88
C THR A 200 -26.20 17.86 -15.33
N LEU A 201 -25.03 18.04 -15.93
CA LEU A 201 -24.57 19.33 -16.46
C LEU A 201 -25.48 19.80 -17.60
N GLU A 202 -25.83 18.93 -18.55
CA GLU A 202 -26.80 19.21 -19.61
C GLU A 202 -28.15 19.68 -19.03
N ARG A 203 -28.72 18.96 -18.06
CA ARG A 203 -29.98 19.36 -17.42
C ARG A 203 -29.85 20.69 -16.68
N PHE A 204 -28.72 20.96 -16.03
CA PHE A 204 -28.46 22.23 -15.36
C PHE A 204 -28.44 23.40 -16.37
N PHE A 205 -27.69 23.28 -17.47
CA PHE A 205 -27.61 24.34 -18.48
C PHE A 205 -28.89 24.48 -19.31
N GLN A 206 -29.65 23.41 -19.53
CA GLN A 206 -31.01 23.49 -20.12
C GLN A 206 -31.98 24.22 -19.17
N ALA A 207 -31.92 23.95 -17.87
CA ALA A 207 -32.73 24.66 -16.88
C ALA A 207 -32.32 26.15 -16.77
N TYR A 208 -31.02 26.45 -16.86
CA TYR A 208 -30.50 27.82 -16.97
C TYR A 208 -31.08 28.51 -18.22
N ALA A 209 -30.93 27.89 -19.40
CA ALA A 209 -31.39 28.40 -20.70
C ALA A 209 -32.90 28.71 -20.74
N ASN A 210 -33.72 27.85 -20.12
CA ASN A 210 -35.17 27.99 -20.09
C ASN A 210 -35.70 28.85 -18.91
N ASN A 211 -34.82 29.31 -18.02
CA ASN A 211 -35.19 29.90 -16.72
C ASN A 211 -36.17 29.01 -15.92
N ASP A 212 -35.90 27.70 -15.86
CA ASP A 212 -36.69 26.70 -15.13
C ASP A 212 -36.11 26.50 -13.73
N ASP A 213 -36.56 27.34 -12.79
CA ASP A 213 -36.18 27.31 -11.38
C ASP A 213 -36.33 25.93 -10.75
N ALA A 214 -37.35 25.16 -11.14
CA ALA A 214 -37.64 23.85 -10.58
C ALA A 214 -36.59 22.83 -11.01
N SER A 215 -36.36 22.69 -12.33
CA SER A 215 -35.32 21.80 -12.86
C SER A 215 -33.92 22.22 -12.38
N LEU A 216 -33.62 23.52 -12.36
CA LEU A 216 -32.38 24.10 -11.84
C LEU A 216 -32.14 23.65 -10.39
N CYS A 217 -33.17 23.79 -9.55
CA CYS A 217 -33.16 23.32 -8.17
C CYS A 217 -33.03 21.80 -8.02
N THR A 218 -33.36 20.96 -9.02
CA THR A 218 -33.09 19.51 -8.93
C THR A 218 -31.62 19.15 -9.14
N CYS A 219 -30.86 19.97 -9.86
CA CYS A 219 -29.46 19.69 -10.22
C CYS A 219 -28.46 20.10 -9.12
N ILE A 220 -28.76 21.14 -8.34
CA ILE A 220 -27.82 21.75 -7.37
C ILE A 220 -28.01 21.23 -5.93
N THR A 221 -26.95 21.35 -5.12
CA THR A 221 -26.99 21.14 -3.65
C THR A 221 -27.81 22.24 -2.94
N PRO A 222 -28.25 22.04 -1.67
CA PRO A 222 -28.98 23.07 -0.90
C PRO A 222 -28.23 24.40 -0.76
N VAL A 223 -26.90 24.31 -0.61
CA VAL A 223 -25.95 25.42 -0.66
C VAL A 223 -24.79 24.97 -1.54
N MET A 224 -24.40 25.81 -2.50
CA MET A 224 -23.21 25.63 -3.33
C MET A 224 -22.02 26.34 -2.67
N THR A 225 -20.85 25.71 -2.64
CA THR A 225 -19.63 26.32 -2.10
C THR A 225 -19.23 27.54 -2.93
N LYS A 226 -19.43 27.47 -4.26
CA LYS A 226 -19.24 28.57 -5.20
C LYS A 226 -20.19 28.47 -6.38
N PHE A 227 -20.75 29.60 -6.81
CA PHE A 227 -21.54 29.71 -8.03
C PHE A 227 -21.17 30.99 -8.77
N LEU A 228 -20.58 30.82 -9.96
CA LEU A 228 -19.95 31.87 -10.76
C LEU A 228 -18.92 32.64 -9.91
N THR A 229 -19.22 33.87 -9.53
CA THR A 229 -18.34 34.76 -8.74
C THR A 229 -18.69 34.84 -7.24
N LYS A 230 -19.80 34.23 -6.81
CA LYS A 230 -20.22 34.20 -5.39
C LYS A 230 -19.84 32.88 -4.70
N SER A 231 -19.63 32.92 -3.39
CA SER A 231 -19.44 31.74 -2.53
C SER A 231 -20.62 31.54 -1.57
N ASN A 232 -20.81 30.30 -1.08
CA ASN A 232 -21.86 29.91 -0.13
C ASN A 232 -23.29 30.25 -0.58
N VAL A 233 -23.62 29.92 -1.83
CA VAL A 233 -24.84 30.39 -2.52
C VAL A 233 -25.98 29.40 -2.31
N THR A 234 -27.11 29.87 -1.78
CA THR A 234 -28.32 29.05 -1.58
C THR A 234 -29.09 28.81 -2.89
N LYS A 235 -29.96 27.79 -2.97
CA LYS A 235 -30.78 27.53 -4.17
C LYS A 235 -31.59 28.76 -4.64
N ALA A 236 -32.16 29.51 -3.70
CA ALA A 236 -32.91 30.73 -4.01
C ALA A 236 -32.01 31.80 -4.63
N GLU A 237 -30.80 32.01 -4.11
CA GLU A 237 -29.85 32.94 -4.72
C GLU A 237 -29.32 32.48 -6.07
N VAL A 238 -29.20 31.17 -6.33
CA VAL A 238 -28.87 30.65 -7.66
C VAL A 238 -29.97 30.99 -8.66
N VAL A 239 -31.25 30.80 -8.28
CA VAL A 239 -32.41 31.25 -9.06
C VAL A 239 -32.36 32.77 -9.29
N ASP A 240 -32.13 33.58 -8.25
CA ASP A 240 -32.00 35.04 -8.38
C ASP A 240 -30.82 35.48 -9.28
N ILE A 241 -29.78 34.66 -9.46
CA ILE A 241 -28.66 34.94 -10.37
C ILE A 241 -29.02 34.55 -11.81
N VAL A 242 -29.67 33.41 -12.02
CA VAL A 242 -30.15 32.98 -13.34
C VAL A 242 -31.21 33.95 -13.86
N ALA A 243 -32.23 34.28 -13.06
CA ALA A 243 -33.29 35.21 -13.43
C ALA A 243 -32.76 36.61 -13.83
N ARG A 244 -31.75 37.12 -13.11
CA ARG A 244 -31.07 38.40 -13.45
C ARG A 244 -30.10 38.32 -14.64
N THR A 245 -29.88 37.12 -15.20
CA THR A 245 -29.19 36.97 -16.49
C THR A 245 -30.12 37.30 -17.66
N TYR A 246 -31.44 37.18 -17.46
CA TYR A 246 -32.46 37.54 -18.43
C TYR A 246 -32.90 39.00 -18.25
N SER A 247 -33.12 39.68 -19.38
CA SER A 247 -33.73 41.00 -19.45
C SER A 247 -34.78 41.01 -20.56
N GLU A 248 -35.63 42.03 -20.61
CA GLU A 248 -36.69 42.15 -21.63
C GLU A 248 -36.18 42.11 -23.09
N TYR A 249 -34.88 42.41 -23.30
CA TYR A 249 -34.21 42.39 -24.59
C TYR A 249 -33.60 41.03 -24.97
N ILE A 250 -33.58 40.04 -24.07
CA ILE A 250 -33.03 38.70 -24.34
C ILE A 250 -34.19 37.77 -24.70
N ARG A 251 -34.21 37.34 -25.95
CA ARG A 251 -35.27 36.49 -26.52
C ARG A 251 -35.01 35.01 -26.30
N ASN A 252 -33.74 34.61 -26.27
CA ASN A 252 -33.30 33.25 -26.04
C ASN A 252 -31.85 33.26 -25.52
N CYS A 253 -31.52 32.36 -24.61
CA CYS A 253 -30.15 32.03 -24.25
C CYS A 253 -29.98 30.52 -24.32
N SER A 254 -28.98 30.03 -25.04
CA SER A 254 -28.68 28.60 -25.12
C SER A 254 -27.21 28.32 -24.82
N PHE A 255 -26.95 27.10 -24.36
CA PHE A 255 -25.61 26.62 -24.03
C PHE A 255 -25.34 25.32 -24.79
N VAL A 256 -24.15 25.22 -25.38
CA VAL A 256 -23.64 24.00 -26.01
C VAL A 256 -22.47 23.52 -25.17
N LEU A 257 -22.57 22.32 -24.60
CA LEU A 257 -21.48 21.68 -23.88
C LEU A 257 -20.66 20.89 -24.90
N ASN A 258 -19.33 21.08 -24.90
CA ASN A 258 -18.46 20.52 -25.93
C ASN A 258 -18.06 19.05 -25.67
N ASN A 259 -18.57 18.46 -24.59
CA ASN A 259 -18.36 17.06 -24.17
C ASN A 259 -16.88 16.66 -23.99
N ASP A 260 -16.03 17.63 -23.72
CA ASP A 260 -14.59 17.55 -23.42
C ASP A 260 -14.31 17.31 -21.92
N TYR A 261 -15.16 16.52 -21.25
CA TYR A 261 -15.14 16.35 -19.80
C TYR A 261 -13.85 15.70 -19.28
N VAL A 262 -13.03 16.48 -18.56
CA VAL A 262 -11.92 15.99 -17.75
C VAL A 262 -12.40 15.80 -16.31
N CYS A 263 -12.94 14.62 -16.03
CA CYS A 263 -13.44 14.22 -14.71
C CYS A 263 -12.31 13.63 -13.83
N THR A 264 -12.33 13.95 -12.54
CA THR A 264 -11.51 13.30 -11.50
C THR A 264 -12.37 12.96 -10.29
N LYS A 265 -12.15 11.79 -9.69
CA LYS A 265 -12.86 11.31 -8.51
C LYS A 265 -11.95 11.39 -7.29
N SER A 266 -12.52 11.77 -6.15
CA SER A 266 -11.79 11.91 -4.89
C SER A 266 -12.70 11.57 -3.71
N THR A 267 -12.16 10.81 -2.75
CA THR A 267 -12.83 10.53 -1.48
C THR A 267 -12.27 11.46 -0.41
N ALA A 268 -13.15 12.12 0.35
CA ALA A 268 -12.76 12.98 1.47
C ALA A 268 -12.45 12.17 2.74
N GLU A 269 -11.85 12.82 3.75
CA GLU A 269 -11.51 12.19 5.04
C GLU A 269 -12.74 11.65 5.80
N ASP A 270 -13.93 12.18 5.52
CA ASP A 270 -15.23 11.72 6.04
C ASP A 270 -15.85 10.55 5.24
N GLY A 271 -15.17 10.07 4.19
CA GLY A 271 -15.65 9.03 3.28
C GLY A 271 -16.49 9.53 2.10
N THR A 272 -16.83 10.82 2.02
CA THR A 272 -17.69 11.37 0.96
C THR A 272 -16.96 11.42 -0.39
N ILE A 273 -17.55 10.83 -1.43
CA ILE A 273 -17.08 10.95 -2.81
C ILE A 273 -17.46 12.33 -3.38
N ARG A 274 -16.48 12.99 -4.01
CA ARG A 274 -16.65 14.20 -4.83
C ARG A 274 -15.98 14.03 -6.18
N TYR A 275 -16.67 14.47 -7.22
CA TYR A 275 -16.15 14.58 -8.58
C TYR A 275 -15.74 16.03 -8.85
N LYS A 276 -14.58 16.25 -9.46
CA LYS A 276 -14.22 17.54 -10.06
C LYS A 276 -14.17 17.39 -11.58
N VAL A 277 -14.80 18.31 -12.29
CA VAL A 277 -15.04 18.21 -13.73
C VAL A 277 -14.65 19.52 -14.40
N ASN A 278 -13.74 19.43 -15.37
CA ASN A 278 -13.38 20.55 -16.25
C ASN A 278 -13.93 20.27 -17.65
N PHE A 279 -14.50 21.27 -18.30
CA PHE A 279 -15.09 21.17 -19.65
C PHE A 279 -15.19 22.56 -20.28
N THR A 280 -15.56 22.66 -21.55
CA THR A 280 -15.90 23.93 -22.21
C THR A 280 -17.38 24.02 -22.57
N VAL A 281 -17.91 25.24 -22.50
CA VAL A 281 -19.31 25.54 -22.81
C VAL A 281 -19.42 26.85 -23.61
N ASP A 282 -20.16 26.78 -24.71
CA ASP A 282 -20.41 27.91 -25.60
C ASP A 282 -21.84 28.43 -25.41
N GLN A 283 -21.95 29.69 -24.99
CA GLN A 283 -23.20 30.41 -24.80
C GLN A 283 -23.57 31.20 -26.06
N HIS A 284 -24.82 31.08 -26.49
CA HIS A 284 -25.43 31.90 -27.53
C HIS A 284 -26.59 32.70 -26.94
N ILE A 285 -26.72 33.97 -27.32
CA ILE A 285 -27.75 34.89 -26.82
C ILE A 285 -28.42 35.57 -28.02
N ASP A 286 -29.71 35.31 -28.23
CA ASP A 286 -30.57 36.09 -29.14
C ASP A 286 -31.12 37.28 -28.37
N ARG A 287 -30.95 38.48 -28.95
CA ARG A 287 -31.29 39.76 -28.32
C ARG A 287 -31.58 40.82 -29.37
N ASP A 288 -32.39 41.82 -29.01
CA ASP A 288 -32.74 42.93 -29.90
C ASP A 288 -32.17 44.30 -29.51
N ASN A 289 -31.34 44.35 -28.47
CA ASN A 289 -30.48 45.49 -28.18
C ASN A 289 -28.99 45.14 -28.34
N GLU A 290 -28.15 46.18 -28.46
CA GLU A 290 -26.70 46.01 -28.51
C GLU A 290 -26.17 45.27 -27.27
N GLY A 291 -25.22 44.36 -27.47
CA GLY A 291 -24.60 43.60 -26.39
C GLY A 291 -23.98 42.29 -26.85
N LYS A 292 -23.58 41.47 -25.87
CA LYS A 292 -22.98 40.15 -26.11
C LYS A 292 -24.01 39.18 -26.70
N ILE A 293 -23.65 38.53 -27.81
CA ILE A 293 -24.44 37.51 -28.52
C ILE A 293 -23.81 36.10 -28.47
N PHE A 294 -22.53 36.01 -28.12
CA PHE A 294 -21.77 34.76 -28.01
C PHE A 294 -20.72 34.89 -26.90
N GLY A 295 -20.43 33.79 -26.20
CA GLY A 295 -19.29 33.67 -25.30
C GLY A 295 -18.85 32.22 -25.15
N SER A 296 -17.55 31.96 -25.11
CA SER A 296 -16.98 30.64 -24.86
C SER A 296 -16.30 30.64 -23.49
N TYR A 297 -16.52 29.61 -22.69
CA TYR A 297 -16.06 29.54 -21.30
C TYR A 297 -15.36 28.22 -21.00
N THR A 298 -14.26 28.27 -20.26
CA THR A 298 -13.79 27.12 -19.49
C THR A 298 -14.60 27.02 -18.20
N ALA A 299 -15.17 25.85 -17.97
CA ALA A 299 -16.01 25.57 -16.81
C ALA A 299 -15.28 24.67 -15.82
N HIS A 300 -15.41 24.98 -14.54
CA HIS A 300 -14.92 24.16 -13.43
C HIS A 300 -16.11 23.83 -12.52
N ALA A 301 -16.48 22.56 -12.45
CA ALA A 301 -17.59 22.08 -11.64
C ALA A 301 -17.11 21.10 -10.55
N GLU A 302 -17.79 21.11 -9.40
CA GLU A 302 -17.71 20.02 -8.43
C GLU A 302 -19.10 19.41 -8.23
N LEU A 303 -19.16 18.09 -8.15
CA LEU A 303 -20.39 17.33 -7.92
C LEU A 303 -20.24 16.40 -6.71
N THR A 304 -21.32 16.19 -5.97
CA THR A 304 -21.40 15.16 -4.92
C THR A 304 -21.52 13.76 -5.53
N GLU A 305 -21.30 12.73 -4.70
CA GLU A 305 -21.60 11.33 -5.00
C GLU A 305 -22.98 11.10 -5.67
N GLN A 306 -24.02 11.82 -5.24
CA GLN A 306 -25.39 11.74 -5.79
C GLN A 306 -25.59 12.63 -7.04
N PHE A 307 -24.49 12.97 -7.72
CA PHE A 307 -24.42 13.83 -8.90
C PHE A 307 -25.20 15.15 -8.73
N LYS A 308 -25.00 15.83 -7.59
CA LYS A 308 -25.52 17.19 -7.37
C LYS A 308 -24.40 18.20 -7.46
N LEU A 309 -24.62 19.22 -8.29
CA LEU A 309 -23.67 20.30 -8.53
C LEU A 309 -23.51 21.11 -7.24
N SER A 310 -22.30 21.08 -6.67
CA SER A 310 -21.93 21.74 -5.41
C SER A 310 -21.04 22.96 -5.62
N SER A 311 -20.34 23.02 -6.76
CA SER A 311 -19.60 24.20 -7.23
C SER A 311 -19.75 24.34 -8.75
N LEU A 312 -19.84 25.58 -9.25
CA LEU A 312 -19.65 25.89 -10.66
C LEU A 312 -18.98 27.25 -10.84
N GLU A 313 -17.89 27.28 -11.60
CA GLU A 313 -17.23 28.49 -12.10
C GLU A 313 -17.23 28.49 -13.63
N LEU A 314 -17.38 29.68 -14.23
CA LEU A 314 -17.24 29.91 -15.67
C LEU A 314 -16.23 31.03 -15.91
N ASN A 315 -15.12 30.70 -16.56
CA ASN A 315 -14.07 31.64 -16.93
C ASN A 315 -14.13 31.90 -18.44
N GLU A 316 -14.36 33.15 -18.86
CA GLU A 316 -14.47 33.49 -20.27
C GLU A 316 -13.13 33.32 -20.99
N VAL A 317 -13.13 32.52 -22.06
CA VAL A 317 -12.01 32.39 -22.99
C VAL A 317 -11.99 33.64 -23.85
N SER A 318 -11.36 34.69 -23.33
CA SER A 318 -11.39 36.03 -23.93
C SER A 318 -10.97 35.99 -25.39
N ARG A 319 -11.84 36.51 -26.26
CA ARG A 319 -11.49 36.79 -27.65
C ARG A 319 -10.30 37.76 -27.62
N LYS A 320 -9.10 37.28 -27.96
CA LYS A 320 -8.03 38.15 -28.43
C LYS A 320 -8.56 38.82 -29.70
N GLU A 321 -9.02 40.06 -29.57
CA GLU A 321 -9.25 40.89 -30.72
C GLU A 321 -7.93 40.99 -31.48
N LYS A 322 -7.96 40.53 -32.72
CA LYS A 322 -6.83 40.61 -33.61
C LYS A 322 -6.68 42.09 -33.93
N SER A 323 -5.67 42.73 -33.33
CA SER A 323 -5.39 44.15 -33.52
C SER A 323 -4.87 44.39 -34.94
N ASP A 324 -5.79 44.41 -35.90
CA ASP A 324 -5.53 44.81 -37.29
C ASP A 324 -5.35 46.35 -37.33
N SER A 325 -4.25 46.80 -36.71
CA SER A 325 -3.66 48.12 -36.92
C SER A 325 -2.64 48.01 -38.04
N ALA A 326 -3.14 48.04 -39.27
CA ALA A 326 -2.35 48.50 -40.40
C ALA A 326 -2.52 50.02 -40.53
N TYR A 327 -1.49 50.71 -41.05
CA TYR A 327 -1.46 52.15 -41.33
C TYR A 327 -1.43 53.06 -40.08
N GLU A 328 -0.24 53.48 -39.66
CA GLU A 328 0.45 54.66 -40.25
C GLU A 328 1.96 54.38 -40.38
#